data_AF-A0A445C2R5-F1
#
_entry.id   AF-A0A445C2R5-F1
#
_cell.length_a   1.000
_cell.length_b   1.000
_cell.length_c   1.000
_cell.angle_alpha   90.00
_cell.angle_beta   90.00
_cell.angle_gamma   90.00
#
_symmetry.space_group_name_H-M   'P 1'
#
loop_
_entity.id
_entity.type
_entity.pdbx_description
1 polymer ?
#
loop_
_entity_poly.entity_id
_entity_poly.type
_entity_poly.pdbx_seq_one_letter_code
_entity_poly.pdbx_strand_id
1 'polypeptide(L)'
;METLMAKLMVLILFLSMIAPKRVFAEYGQWCIADPESSDDELQAALNWACGSGGADCSKIQVNQPCYYQNTLEDHPSYAFNSYFQKFKHRGVFAEYEQWCIADPQGSDDELQAALNWACGSGGADCSKIQVNQPCYYPNTLKDHASYVFNSYFQKFKHRGGSCFFRGAAITTEADPSHGSCHFDFIP
;
A
#
# COMPACT_ATOMS: atom_id res chain seq x y z
N MET A 1 -62.88 -6.75 8.68
CA MET A 1 -61.60 -6.66 9.43
C MET A 1 -60.40 -6.72 8.49
N GLU A 2 -60.49 -7.38 7.33
CA GLU A 2 -59.38 -7.47 6.37
C GLU A 2 -59.15 -6.22 5.51
N THR A 3 -60.19 -5.42 5.24
CA THR A 3 -60.05 -4.21 4.42
C THR A 3 -59.42 -3.02 5.15
N LEU A 4 -59.47 -3.00 6.49
CA LEU A 4 -58.85 -1.95 7.31
C LEU A 4 -57.34 -2.18 7.45
N MET A 5 -56.92 -3.45 7.63
CA MET A 5 -55.50 -3.82 7.68
C MET A 5 -54.82 -3.63 6.32
N ALA A 6 -55.50 -3.97 5.21
CA ALA A 6 -54.97 -3.74 3.86
C ALA A 6 -54.81 -2.25 3.53
N LYS A 7 -55.76 -1.39 3.94
CA LYS A 7 -55.64 0.06 3.77
C LYS A 7 -54.57 0.69 4.67
N LEU A 8 -54.37 0.15 5.88
CA LEU A 8 -53.33 0.61 6.80
C LEU A 8 -51.91 0.24 6.31
N MET A 9 -51.74 -0.96 5.72
CA MET A 9 -50.45 -1.37 5.14
C MET A 9 -50.04 -0.58 3.89
N VAL A 10 -51.00 -0.24 3.02
CA VAL A 10 -50.70 0.59 1.84
C VAL A 10 -50.29 2.01 2.26
N LEU A 11 -50.92 2.60 3.28
CA LEU A 11 -50.57 3.93 3.78
C LEU A 11 -49.17 3.99 4.42
N ILE A 12 -48.74 2.90 5.09
CA ILE A 12 -47.39 2.78 5.68
C ILE A 12 -46.31 2.63 4.59
N LEU A 13 -46.62 1.93 3.49
CA LEU A 13 -45.69 1.78 2.36
C LEU A 13 -45.51 3.08 1.55
N PHE A 14 -46.52 3.95 1.48
CA PHE A 14 -46.37 5.26 0.83
C PHE A 14 -45.62 6.29 1.70
N LEU A 15 -45.72 6.20 3.04
CA LEU A 15 -44.98 7.08 3.96
C LEU A 15 -43.48 6.75 4.05
N SER A 16 -43.03 5.57 3.60
CA SER A 16 -41.61 5.20 3.60
C SER A 16 -40.83 5.72 2.37
N MET A 17 -41.51 6.21 1.34
CA MET A 17 -40.89 6.70 0.09
C MET A 17 -40.57 8.20 0.10
N ILE A 18 -40.91 8.94 1.17
CA ILE A 18 -40.60 10.38 1.34
C ILE A 18 -39.80 10.62 2.64
N ALA A 19 -39.18 9.58 3.21
CA ALA A 19 -38.02 9.85 4.03
C ALA A 19 -36.88 10.23 3.07
N PRO A 20 -36.19 11.39 3.23
CA PRO A 20 -34.85 11.47 2.66
C PRO A 20 -34.15 10.21 3.12
N LYS A 21 -33.52 9.46 2.20
CA LYS A 21 -32.62 8.38 2.59
C LYS A 21 -31.83 8.97 3.75
N ARG A 22 -32.04 8.47 4.98
CA ARG A 22 -31.09 8.77 6.03
C ARG A 22 -29.82 8.29 5.37
N VAL A 23 -28.96 9.24 5.03
CA VAL A 23 -27.55 8.95 4.88
C VAL A 23 -27.25 8.40 6.27
N PHE A 24 -27.40 7.09 6.41
CA PHE A 24 -26.62 6.35 7.37
C PHE A 24 -25.23 6.81 6.96
N ALA A 25 -24.66 7.74 7.73
CA ALA A 25 -23.23 7.80 7.81
C ALA A 25 -22.87 6.34 8.07
N GLU A 26 -22.29 5.66 7.08
CA GLU A 26 -21.54 4.44 7.36
C GLU A 26 -20.76 4.77 8.62
N TYR A 27 -20.88 3.94 9.66
CA TYR A 27 -19.91 4.01 10.74
C TYR A 27 -18.56 3.92 10.05
N GLY A 28 -17.90 5.07 9.91
CA GLY A 28 -16.69 5.13 9.10
C GLY A 28 -15.75 4.12 9.71
N GLN A 29 -15.16 3.24 8.91
CA GLN A 29 -14.09 2.39 9.41
C GLN A 29 -13.03 3.32 10.03
N TRP A 30 -12.68 3.08 11.30
CA TRP A 30 -11.64 3.77 12.07
C TRP A 30 -10.53 2.75 12.33
N CYS A 31 -9.27 3.15 12.13
CA CYS A 31 -8.13 2.33 12.51
C CYS A 31 -7.69 2.75 13.91
N ILE A 32 -7.80 1.83 14.87
CA ILE A 32 -7.35 2.01 16.25
C ILE A 32 -6.15 1.10 16.51
N ALA A 33 -5.36 1.44 17.52
CA ALA A 33 -4.30 0.58 18.02
C ALA A 33 -4.87 -0.75 18.53
N ASP A 34 -4.11 -1.84 18.34
CA ASP A 34 -4.47 -3.14 18.90
C ASP A 34 -4.13 -3.15 20.40
N PRO A 35 -5.12 -3.33 21.30
CA PRO A 35 -4.91 -3.30 22.74
C PRO A 35 -4.05 -4.48 23.25
N GLU A 36 -3.80 -5.51 22.43
CA GLU A 36 -2.93 -6.63 22.80
C GLU A 36 -1.46 -6.40 22.42
N SER A 37 -1.16 -5.35 21.64
CA SER A 37 0.22 -5.04 21.23
C SER A 37 1.06 -4.49 22.40
N SER A 38 2.35 -4.78 22.39
CA SER A 38 3.26 -4.24 23.40
C SER A 38 3.50 -2.74 23.22
N ASP A 39 3.82 -2.04 24.32
CA ASP A 39 4.13 -0.61 24.30
C ASP A 39 5.28 -0.27 23.31
N ASP A 40 6.29 -1.14 23.22
CA ASP A 40 7.42 -0.96 22.31
C ASP A 40 7.00 -1.05 20.83
N GLU A 41 6.12 -2.00 20.50
CA GLU A 41 5.56 -2.15 19.14
C GLU A 41 4.66 -0.96 18.79
N LEU A 42 3.80 -0.54 19.71
CA LEU A 42 2.92 0.62 19.52
C LEU A 42 3.73 1.91 19.35
N GLN A 43 4.80 2.10 20.12
CA GLN A 43 5.68 3.25 19.98
C GLN A 43 6.46 3.23 18.67
N ALA A 44 6.96 2.07 18.24
CA ALA A 44 7.65 1.92 16.96
C ALA A 44 6.71 2.23 15.79
N ALA A 45 5.49 1.70 15.83
CA ALA A 45 4.47 1.93 14.82
C ALA A 45 4.02 3.41 14.79
N LEU A 46 3.87 4.06 15.94
CA LEU A 46 3.60 5.49 16.04
C LEU A 46 4.72 6.34 15.43
N ASN A 47 5.98 6.02 15.77
CA ASN A 47 7.15 6.73 15.24
C ASN A 47 7.21 6.62 13.71
N TRP A 48 6.95 5.43 13.17
CA TRP A 48 6.87 5.24 11.73
C TRP A 48 5.73 6.04 11.11
N ALA A 49 4.50 5.93 11.65
CA ALA A 49 3.32 6.60 11.10
C ALA A 49 3.49 8.12 11.03
N CYS A 50 4.04 8.73 12.10
CA CYS A 50 4.28 10.17 12.17
C CYS A 50 5.53 10.64 11.42
N GLY A 51 6.47 9.74 11.12
CA GLY A 51 7.66 9.99 10.33
C GLY A 51 7.42 9.67 8.86
N SER A 52 7.86 8.49 8.44
CA SER A 52 7.83 8.05 7.05
C SER A 52 6.44 7.63 6.55
N GLY A 53 5.55 7.20 7.44
CA GLY A 53 4.20 6.73 7.09
C GLY A 53 3.26 7.86 6.63
N GLY A 54 3.61 9.12 6.89
CA GLY A 54 2.86 10.28 6.39
C GLY A 54 1.49 10.49 7.03
N ALA A 55 1.26 9.98 8.25
CA ALA A 55 0.13 10.39 9.07
C ALA A 55 0.28 11.86 9.50
N ASP A 56 -0.83 12.60 9.61
CA ASP A 56 -0.80 13.91 10.28
C ASP A 56 -0.85 13.69 11.79
N CYS A 57 0.31 13.82 12.44
CA CYS A 57 0.46 13.74 13.89
C CYS A 57 0.54 15.12 14.57
N SER A 58 0.27 16.21 13.86
CA SER A 58 0.38 17.57 14.42
C SER A 58 -0.53 17.82 15.62
N LYS A 59 -1.63 17.07 15.75
CA LYS A 59 -2.62 17.25 16.83
C LYS A 59 -2.31 16.51 18.12
N ILE A 60 -1.38 15.55 18.07
CA ILE A 60 -0.98 14.74 19.23
C ILE A 60 0.39 15.15 19.78
N GLN A 61 0.95 16.28 19.34
CA GLN A 61 2.20 16.82 19.90
C GLN A 61 1.96 17.52 21.24
N VAL A 62 3.01 17.70 22.03
CA VAL A 62 2.96 18.42 23.31
C VAL A 62 2.26 19.78 23.13
N ASN A 63 1.33 20.11 24.03
CA ASN A 63 0.48 21.31 24.01
C ASN A 63 -0.56 21.39 22.87
N GLN A 64 -0.87 20.28 22.20
CA GLN A 64 -1.91 20.21 21.19
C GLN A 64 -3.22 19.62 21.75
N PRO A 65 -4.38 19.91 21.10
CA PRO A 65 -5.68 19.53 21.64
C PRO A 65 -5.92 18.03 21.85
N CYS A 66 -5.16 17.15 21.20
CA CYS A 66 -5.28 15.69 21.33
C CYS A 66 -4.09 15.07 22.11
N TYR A 67 -3.30 15.89 22.82
CA TYR A 67 -2.22 15.42 23.67
C TYR A 67 -2.74 14.98 25.05
N TYR A 68 -2.59 13.69 25.38
CA TYR A 68 -2.90 13.10 26.68
C TYR A 68 -1.61 12.52 27.29
N GLN A 69 -1.52 12.34 28.62
CA GLN A 69 -0.29 11.87 29.27
C GLN A 69 -0.11 10.34 29.28
N ASN A 70 -1.17 9.54 29.09
CA ASN A 70 -1.11 8.07 28.92
C ASN A 70 -1.25 7.74 27.43
N THR A 71 -0.14 7.88 26.70
CA THR A 71 -0.12 8.12 25.24
C THR A 71 -0.15 6.90 24.36
N LEU A 72 0.17 5.72 24.88
CA LEU A 72 0.57 4.56 24.07
C LEU A 72 -0.58 3.83 23.38
N GLU A 73 -1.84 4.04 23.76
CA GLU A 73 -2.99 3.55 22.99
C GLU A 73 -3.66 4.65 22.16
N ASP A 74 -3.79 5.86 22.73
CA ASP A 74 -4.51 6.98 22.12
C ASP A 74 -3.74 7.65 20.98
N HIS A 75 -2.43 7.85 21.13
CA HIS A 75 -1.61 8.49 20.09
C HIS A 75 -1.42 7.61 18.86
N PRO A 76 -1.13 6.30 18.99
CA PRO A 76 -1.09 5.42 17.84
C PRO A 76 -2.46 5.29 17.18
N SER A 77 -3.56 5.18 17.95
CA SER A 77 -4.91 5.17 17.37
C SER A 77 -5.21 6.42 16.54
N TYR A 78 -4.80 7.61 17.02
CA TYR A 78 -4.94 8.84 16.25
C TYR A 78 -4.08 8.83 14.97
N ALA A 79 -2.80 8.45 15.08
CA ALA A 79 -1.88 8.40 13.95
C ALA A 79 -2.34 7.37 12.90
N PHE A 80 -2.76 6.18 13.32
CA PHE A 80 -3.26 5.11 12.47
C PHE A 80 -4.57 5.49 11.80
N ASN A 81 -5.48 6.16 12.50
CA ASN A 81 -6.68 6.67 11.86
C ASN A 81 -6.37 7.81 10.88
N SER A 82 -5.47 8.73 11.22
CA SER A 82 -5.03 9.82 10.32
C SER A 82 -4.42 9.25 9.04
N TYR A 83 -3.51 8.27 9.19
CA TYR A 83 -2.98 7.45 8.12
C TYR A 83 -4.12 6.80 7.32
N PHE A 84 -4.96 5.99 7.98
CA PHE A 84 -6.03 5.25 7.34
C PHE A 84 -6.96 6.17 6.56
N GLN A 85 -7.48 7.25 7.13
CA GLN A 85 -8.39 8.17 6.43
C GLN A 85 -7.71 8.86 5.24
N LYS A 86 -6.41 9.19 5.35
CA LYS A 86 -5.62 9.72 4.23
C LYS A 86 -5.52 8.72 3.07
N PHE A 87 -5.47 7.43 3.37
CA PHE A 87 -5.30 6.37 2.38
C PHE A 87 -6.60 5.59 2.05
N LYS A 88 -7.70 5.81 2.78
CA LYS A 88 -8.99 5.09 2.68
C LYS A 88 -9.72 5.31 1.36
N HIS A 89 -9.61 6.52 0.80
CA HIS A 89 -10.19 6.83 -0.52
C HIS A 89 -9.26 6.45 -1.69
N ARG A 90 -8.05 5.95 -1.42
CA ARG A 90 -7.15 5.39 -2.44
C ARG A 90 -7.51 3.93 -2.74
N GLY A 91 -8.80 3.67 -2.99
CA GLY A 91 -9.33 2.40 -3.48
C GLY A 91 -8.90 2.02 -4.90
N VAL A 92 -7.87 2.68 -5.45
CA VAL A 92 -7.10 2.30 -6.64
C VAL A 92 -5.68 2.84 -6.38
N PHE A 93 -4.76 1.96 -5.99
CA PHE A 93 -3.31 2.18 -5.81
C PHE A 93 -2.91 3.44 -5.03
N ALA A 94 -2.90 3.37 -3.70
CA ALA A 94 -1.83 4.10 -3.01
C ALA A 94 -0.51 3.52 -3.52
N GLU A 95 0.27 4.30 -4.27
CA GLU A 95 1.68 3.96 -4.46
C GLU A 95 2.37 4.07 -3.11
N TYR A 96 2.37 2.95 -2.39
CA TYR A 96 3.41 2.65 -1.43
C TYR A 96 4.75 2.69 -2.17
N GLU A 97 5.82 3.06 -1.47
CA GLU A 97 7.17 2.96 -2.03
C GLU A 97 7.45 1.48 -2.30
N GLN A 98 7.19 1.07 -3.53
CA GLN A 98 7.19 -0.33 -3.95
C GLN A 98 8.17 -0.52 -5.07
N TRP A 99 9.00 -1.54 -4.91
CA TRP A 99 9.90 -2.05 -5.93
C TRP A 99 9.39 -3.38 -6.46
N CYS A 100 9.77 -3.70 -7.69
CA CYS A 100 9.49 -5.00 -8.29
C CYS A 100 10.76 -5.84 -8.30
N ILE A 101 10.76 -6.96 -7.58
CA ILE A 101 11.91 -7.87 -7.47
C ILE A 101 11.58 -9.23 -8.07
N ALA A 102 12.61 -10.02 -8.38
CA ALA A 102 12.43 -11.40 -8.79
C ALA A 102 11.77 -12.21 -7.66
N ASP A 103 10.83 -13.09 -8.01
CA ASP A 103 10.25 -14.03 -7.04
C ASP A 103 11.34 -14.98 -6.54
N PRO A 104 11.61 -15.06 -5.21
CA PRO A 104 12.56 -16.00 -4.65
C PRO A 104 12.26 -17.47 -4.99
N GLN A 105 10.99 -17.80 -5.24
CA GLN A 105 10.51 -19.13 -5.63
C GLN A 105 10.45 -19.34 -7.15
N GLY A 106 10.69 -18.31 -7.95
CA GLY A 106 10.70 -18.39 -9.42
C GLY A 106 11.79 -19.34 -9.93
N SER A 107 11.46 -20.13 -10.96
CA SER A 107 12.44 -20.99 -11.61
C SER A 107 13.41 -20.18 -12.48
N ASP A 108 14.65 -20.67 -12.62
CA ASP A 108 15.67 -19.99 -13.42
C ASP A 108 15.24 -19.81 -14.88
N ASP A 109 14.52 -20.79 -15.45
CA ASP A 109 14.02 -20.70 -16.83
C ASP A 109 12.97 -19.58 -16.99
N GLU A 110 12.03 -19.45 -16.06
CA GLU A 110 11.02 -18.40 -16.07
C GLU A 110 11.64 -17.02 -15.84
N LEU A 111 12.56 -16.91 -14.87
CA LEU A 111 13.29 -15.69 -14.58
C LEU A 111 14.12 -15.23 -15.79
N GLN A 112 14.85 -16.15 -16.43
CA GLN A 112 15.68 -15.83 -17.59
C GLN A 112 14.81 -15.40 -18.78
N ALA A 113 13.69 -16.07 -19.03
CA ALA A 113 12.76 -15.71 -20.09
C ALA A 113 12.14 -14.32 -19.86
N ALA A 114 11.73 -14.04 -18.62
CA ALA A 114 11.20 -12.73 -18.23
C ALA A 114 12.25 -11.62 -18.33
N LEU A 115 13.47 -11.87 -17.87
CA LEU A 115 14.60 -10.95 -17.96
C LEU A 115 14.92 -10.59 -19.43
N ASN A 116 15.01 -11.60 -20.29
CA ASN A 116 15.27 -11.41 -21.72
C ASN A 116 14.18 -10.57 -22.38
N TRP A 117 12.91 -10.83 -22.05
CA TRP A 117 11.80 -10.04 -22.56
C TRP A 117 11.87 -8.59 -22.06
N ALA A 118 12.13 -8.38 -20.78
CA ALA A 118 12.20 -7.06 -20.16
C ALA A 118 13.30 -6.19 -20.80
N CYS A 119 14.49 -6.76 -21.02
CA CYS A 119 15.60 -6.08 -21.70
C CYS A 119 15.37 -5.85 -23.19
N GLY A 120 14.62 -6.74 -23.84
CA GLY A 120 14.26 -6.62 -25.25
C GLY A 120 13.01 -5.78 -25.44
N SER A 121 11.91 -6.44 -25.77
CA SER A 121 10.65 -5.78 -26.12
C SER A 121 9.97 -5.04 -24.95
N GLY A 122 10.28 -5.39 -23.71
CA GLY A 122 9.73 -4.74 -22.51
C GLY A 122 10.31 -3.35 -22.28
N GLY A 123 11.51 -3.05 -22.79
CA GLY A 123 12.11 -1.72 -22.72
C GLY A 123 12.60 -1.29 -21.34
N ALA A 124 12.95 -2.24 -20.47
CA ALA A 124 13.66 -2.00 -19.21
C ALA A 124 15.09 -1.51 -19.45
N ASP A 125 15.71 -0.82 -18.48
CA ASP A 125 17.15 -0.51 -18.54
C ASP A 125 17.99 -1.68 -18.02
N CYS A 126 18.69 -2.36 -18.93
CA CYS A 126 19.59 -3.46 -18.61
C CYS A 126 21.08 -3.07 -18.66
N SER A 127 21.39 -1.78 -18.79
CA SER A 127 22.77 -1.31 -18.83
C SER A 127 23.48 -1.51 -17.49
N LYS A 128 22.76 -1.40 -16.36
CA LYS A 128 23.34 -1.40 -15.02
C LYS A 128 23.74 -2.77 -14.49
N ILE A 129 23.22 -3.83 -15.12
CA ILE A 129 23.54 -5.23 -14.79
C ILE A 129 24.66 -5.80 -15.67
N GLN A 130 25.29 -4.99 -16.53
CA GLN A 130 26.41 -5.44 -17.37
C GLN A 130 27.71 -5.49 -16.59
N VAL A 131 28.70 -6.22 -17.11
CA VAL A 131 30.04 -6.29 -16.50
C VAL A 131 30.59 -4.88 -16.25
N ASN A 132 31.19 -4.66 -15.07
CA ASN A 132 31.71 -3.38 -14.59
C ASN A 132 30.64 -2.29 -14.31
N GLN A 133 29.37 -2.64 -14.22
CA GLN A 133 28.30 -1.71 -13.86
C GLN A 133 27.85 -1.88 -12.42
N PRO A 134 27.19 -0.86 -11.82
CA PRO A 134 26.96 -0.82 -10.37
C PRO A 134 26.09 -1.96 -9.80
N CYS A 135 25.26 -2.58 -10.65
CA CYS A 135 24.35 -3.67 -10.29
C CYS A 135 24.78 -5.03 -10.89
N TYR A 136 26.05 -5.17 -11.28
CA TYR A 136 26.57 -6.45 -11.75
C TYR A 136 26.75 -7.47 -10.61
N TYR A 137 27.10 -6.99 -9.40
CA TYR A 137 27.30 -7.84 -8.23
C TYR A 137 26.16 -7.66 -7.22
N PRO A 138 25.59 -8.76 -6.67
CA PRO A 138 25.97 -10.16 -6.92
C PRO A 138 25.65 -10.60 -8.35
N ASN A 139 26.55 -11.39 -8.95
CA ASN A 139 26.39 -11.88 -10.33
C ASN A 139 25.53 -13.13 -10.34
N THR A 140 24.23 -12.97 -10.02
CA THR A 140 23.23 -14.03 -10.09
C THR A 140 22.06 -13.59 -10.96
N LEU A 141 21.36 -14.58 -11.51
CA LEU A 141 20.16 -14.34 -12.31
C LEU A 141 19.08 -13.58 -11.52
N LYS A 142 18.89 -13.91 -10.24
CA LYS A 142 17.85 -13.29 -9.39
C LYS A 142 18.15 -11.82 -9.10
N ASP A 143 19.41 -11.48 -8.83
CA ASP A 143 19.82 -10.10 -8.57
C ASP A 143 19.67 -9.23 -9.82
N HIS A 144 20.15 -9.73 -10.97
CA HIS A 144 20.01 -9.04 -12.24
C HIS A 144 18.54 -8.89 -12.66
N ALA A 145 17.75 -9.96 -12.50
CA ALA A 145 16.33 -9.93 -12.80
C ALA A 145 15.57 -8.94 -11.91
N SER A 146 15.86 -8.91 -10.61
CA SER A 146 15.24 -7.96 -9.68
C SER A 146 15.48 -6.52 -10.12
N TYR A 147 16.72 -6.17 -10.46
CA TYR A 147 17.03 -4.82 -10.94
C TYR A 147 16.24 -4.44 -12.20
N VAL A 148 16.25 -5.34 -13.18
CA VAL A 148 15.59 -5.10 -14.47
C VAL A 148 14.07 -5.04 -14.33
N PHE A 149 13.49 -5.92 -13.51
CA PHE A 149 12.06 -5.92 -13.25
C PHE A 149 11.62 -4.63 -12.57
N ASN A 150 12.40 -4.12 -11.63
CA ASN A 150 12.13 -2.82 -11.03
C ASN A 150 12.24 -1.69 -12.05
N SER A 151 13.29 -1.66 -12.86
CA SER A 151 13.47 -0.64 -13.91
C SER A 151 12.26 -0.58 -14.84
N TYR A 152 11.76 -1.74 -15.30
CA TYR A 152 10.53 -1.82 -16.08
C TYR A 152 9.31 -1.33 -15.27
N PHE A 153 9.13 -1.84 -14.06
CA PHE A 153 7.97 -1.55 -13.23
C PHE A 153 7.84 -0.05 -12.97
N GLN A 154 8.89 0.62 -12.51
CA GLN A 154 8.86 2.05 -12.25
C GLN A 154 8.57 2.87 -13.51
N LYS A 155 9.13 2.45 -14.66
CA LYS A 155 8.94 3.14 -15.93
C LYS A 155 7.52 3.04 -16.48
N PHE A 156 6.81 1.93 -16.21
CA PHE A 156 5.54 1.61 -16.86
C PHE A 156 4.35 1.42 -15.94
N LYS A 157 4.50 1.41 -14.60
CA LYS A 157 3.38 1.22 -13.65
C LYS A 157 2.23 2.20 -13.85
N HIS A 158 2.53 3.46 -14.12
CA HIS A 158 1.55 4.51 -14.46
C HIS A 158 0.87 4.36 -15.82
N ARG A 159 1.34 3.41 -16.65
CA ARG A 159 0.83 3.12 -18.00
C ARG A 159 0.26 1.69 -18.10
N GLY A 160 -0.04 1.07 -16.96
CA GLY A 160 -0.58 -0.30 -16.89
C GLY A 160 0.46 -1.41 -16.89
N GLY A 161 1.75 -1.09 -16.80
CA GLY A 161 2.79 -2.07 -16.49
C GLY A 161 2.58 -2.65 -15.10
N SER A 162 2.82 -3.95 -14.93
CA SER A 162 2.69 -4.62 -13.64
C SER A 162 3.95 -5.39 -13.28
N CYS A 163 4.15 -5.62 -11.99
CA CYS A 163 5.19 -6.50 -11.46
C CYS A 163 4.78 -7.98 -11.54
N PHE A 164 4.20 -8.42 -12.67
CA PHE A 164 3.68 -9.78 -12.74
C PHE A 164 4.70 -10.78 -13.29
N PHE A 165 5.44 -10.49 -14.36
CA PHE A 165 6.52 -11.39 -14.72
C PHE A 165 6.06 -12.77 -15.24
N ARG A 166 4.77 -12.98 -15.52
CA ARG A 166 4.15 -14.33 -15.61
C ARG A 166 4.31 -15.17 -14.33
N GLY A 167 4.34 -14.52 -13.17
CA GLY A 167 4.64 -15.12 -11.88
C GLY A 167 6.12 -15.05 -11.48
N ALA A 168 7.02 -14.55 -12.35
CA ALA A 168 8.45 -14.50 -12.05
C ALA A 168 8.87 -13.33 -11.14
N ALA A 169 7.95 -12.45 -10.75
CA ALA A 169 8.25 -11.24 -9.98
C ALA A 169 7.19 -10.95 -8.92
N ILE A 170 7.61 -10.27 -7.85
CA ILE A 170 6.76 -9.82 -6.75
C ILE A 170 7.09 -8.38 -6.36
N THR A 171 6.11 -7.66 -5.82
CA THR A 171 6.34 -6.34 -5.23
C THR A 171 6.88 -6.45 -3.80
N THR A 172 7.77 -5.53 -3.43
CA THR A 172 8.29 -5.38 -2.06
C THR A 172 8.22 -3.92 -1.64
N GLU A 173 8.00 -3.68 -0.35
CA GLU A 173 8.06 -2.35 0.29
C GLU A 173 9.45 -2.08 0.92
N ALA A 174 10.31 -3.10 0.95
CA ALA A 174 11.70 -2.95 1.39
C ALA A 174 12.56 -2.56 0.18
N ASP A 175 13.30 -1.45 0.30
CA ASP A 175 14.27 -0.99 -0.70
C ASP A 175 15.33 -2.09 -0.94
N PRO A 176 15.38 -2.68 -2.15
CA PRO A 176 16.34 -3.73 -2.47
C PRO A 176 17.74 -3.18 -2.83
N SER A 177 17.95 -1.86 -2.77
CA SER A 177 19.24 -1.23 -3.05
C SER A 177 20.34 -1.72 -2.10
N HIS A 178 21.53 -1.95 -2.64
CA HIS A 178 22.67 -2.41 -1.86
C HIS A 178 24.00 -1.95 -2.46
N GLY A 179 24.95 -1.54 -1.61
CA GLY A 179 26.27 -1.09 -2.04
C GLY A 179 26.16 0.07 -3.04
N SER A 180 26.68 -0.13 -4.26
CA SER A 180 26.57 0.83 -5.37
C SER A 180 25.35 0.62 -6.27
N CYS A 181 24.59 -0.46 -6.07
CA CYS A 181 23.41 -0.76 -6.86
C CYS A 181 22.19 -0.07 -6.24
N HIS A 182 21.68 0.94 -6.92
CA HIS A 182 20.51 1.70 -6.50
C HIS A 182 19.31 1.39 -7.40
N PHE A 183 18.22 0.95 -6.78
CA PHE A 183 16.96 0.68 -7.45
C PHE A 183 16.12 1.95 -7.50
N ASP A 184 15.68 2.33 -8.69
CA ASP A 184 14.86 3.51 -8.85
C ASP A 184 13.50 3.36 -8.16
N PHE A 185 12.97 4.47 -7.68
CA PHE A 185 11.58 4.64 -7.28
C PHE A 185 11.03 5.89 -7.97
N ILE A 186 9.96 5.73 -8.75
CA ILE A 186 9.31 6.83 -9.48
C ILE A 186 7.91 7.01 -8.89
N PRO A 187 7.63 8.06 -8.10
CA PRO A 187 6.30 8.29 -7.49
C PRO A 187 5.16 8.51 -8.50
#